data_AF-A0A6P8ZLT4-F1
#
_entry.id   AF-A0A6P8ZLT4-F1
#
_cell.length_a   1.000
_cell.length_b   1.000
_cell.length_c   1.000
_cell.angle_alpha   90.00
_cell.angle_beta   90.00
_cell.angle_gamma   90.00
#
_symmetry.space_group_name_H-M   'P 1'
#
loop_
_entity.id
_entity.type
_entity.pdbx_description
1 polymer ?
#
loop_
_entity_poly.entity_id
_entity_poly.type
_entity_poly.pdbx_seq_one_letter_code
_entity_poly.pdbx_strand_id
1 'polypeptide(L)'
;MFQDSEDFKLKRKRQIDTLKIFNDNVQELQPGVEYRVEFWAESRRMAILVQLGPDFPLEKPVLLVSPNVGHSWVDHCGRITAAPGLVNFTQHSDLGRVVHAIVREFELRPPAWIGDSTSSTIVTNAPNEANSQAQAPSSTQPLQQTQLQQMIFPELAELSVSELQALMDNQDRRNEFLEQLPVSRELDEQLDQLMTTVENLAKENLEKQSKLNESHSACEERRQILNEVHSSYEELGVHFQRLADRRTPASIRESLRAATLHADEQSERVAEHFLSGEMNLDQFLVDYVNKRMMSHIRRMKEEKLSQQLRDLLRAGY
;
A
#
# COMPACT_ATOMS: atom_id res chain seq x y z
N MET A 1 21.95 22.86 -10.33
CA MET A 1 20.50 22.59 -10.51
C MET A 1 20.23 21.27 -11.23
N PHE A 2 20.80 20.99 -12.41
CA PHE A 2 20.61 19.66 -13.06
C PHE A 2 21.41 18.52 -12.40
N GLN A 3 22.62 18.81 -11.91
CA GLN A 3 23.50 17.80 -11.31
C GLN A 3 22.98 17.28 -9.96
N ASP A 4 22.35 18.16 -9.16
CA ASP A 4 21.76 17.80 -7.87
C ASP A 4 20.55 16.84 -8.03
N SER A 5 19.84 16.92 -9.15
CA SER A 5 18.68 16.06 -9.46
C SER A 5 19.10 14.65 -9.88
N GLU A 6 20.16 14.52 -10.68
CA GLU A 6 20.68 13.22 -11.09
C GLU A 6 21.37 12.49 -9.94
N ASP A 7 22.15 13.19 -9.11
CA ASP A 7 22.74 12.61 -7.90
C ASP A 7 21.66 12.15 -6.91
N PHE A 8 20.56 12.89 -6.80
CA PHE A 8 19.42 12.51 -5.96
C PHE A 8 18.74 11.23 -6.46
N LYS A 9 18.48 11.12 -7.77
CA LYS A 9 17.93 9.90 -8.38
C LYS A 9 18.87 8.71 -8.19
N LEU A 10 20.18 8.91 -8.34
CA LEU A 10 21.17 7.85 -8.15
C LEU A 10 21.21 7.35 -6.70
N LYS A 11 21.14 8.26 -5.72
CA LYS A 11 21.06 7.90 -4.29
C LYS A 11 19.80 7.10 -3.98
N ARG A 12 18.63 7.54 -4.47
CA ARG A 12 17.36 6.79 -4.32
C ARG A 12 17.49 5.39 -4.93
N LYS A 13 17.96 5.30 -6.17
CA LYS A 13 18.13 4.03 -6.88
C LYS A 13 19.02 3.07 -6.09
N ARG A 14 20.15 3.56 -5.58
CA ARG A 14 21.08 2.76 -4.76
C ARG A 14 20.40 2.14 -3.53
N GLN A 15 19.55 2.90 -2.82
CA GLN A 15 18.80 2.40 -1.66
C GLN A 15 17.77 1.33 -2.03
N ILE A 16 17.08 1.50 -3.16
CA ILE A 16 16.14 0.50 -3.70
C ILE A 16 16.90 -0.77 -4.10
N ASP A 17 18.07 -0.62 -4.72
CA ASP A 17 18.91 -1.75 -5.07
C ASP A 17 19.36 -2.50 -3.81
N THR A 18 19.75 -1.81 -2.73
CA THR A 18 20.08 -2.50 -1.48
C THR A 18 18.87 -3.21 -0.87
N LEU A 19 17.67 -2.64 -0.96
CA LEU A 19 16.43 -3.31 -0.55
C LEU A 19 16.26 -4.65 -1.25
N LYS A 20 16.41 -4.69 -2.58
CA LYS A 20 16.30 -5.90 -3.41
C LYS A 20 17.44 -6.90 -3.19
N ILE A 21 18.61 -6.45 -2.76
CA ILE A 21 19.78 -7.31 -2.50
C ILE A 21 19.69 -7.99 -1.13
N PHE A 22 19.27 -7.27 -0.09
CA PHE A 22 19.30 -7.77 1.28
C PHE A 22 18.01 -8.47 1.73
N ASN A 23 16.94 -8.40 0.94
CA ASN A 23 15.65 -8.99 1.30
C ASN A 23 15.19 -9.93 0.20
N ASP A 24 14.71 -11.10 0.59
CA ASP A 24 14.10 -12.04 -0.32
C ASP A 24 12.65 -11.63 -0.64
N ASN A 25 12.13 -12.06 -1.80
CA ASN A 25 10.73 -11.85 -2.21
C ASN A 25 10.27 -10.37 -2.21
N VAL A 26 11.13 -9.45 -2.67
CA VAL A 26 10.74 -8.05 -2.87
C VAL A 26 9.93 -7.89 -4.15
N GLN A 27 8.68 -7.48 -4.01
CA GLN A 27 7.78 -7.12 -5.11
C GLN A 27 7.73 -5.60 -5.25
N GLU A 28 7.91 -5.11 -6.46
CA GLU A 28 7.76 -3.69 -6.79
C GLU A 28 6.29 -3.44 -7.17
N LEU A 29 5.56 -2.74 -6.29
CA LEU A 29 4.15 -2.43 -6.50
C LEU A 29 3.99 -1.17 -7.34
N GLN A 30 4.79 -0.15 -7.01
CA GLN A 30 4.88 1.08 -7.79
C GLN A 30 6.34 1.50 -7.97
N PRO A 31 6.81 1.67 -9.22
CA PRO A 31 8.21 1.95 -9.48
C PRO A 31 8.74 3.19 -8.78
N GLY A 32 9.80 3.00 -7.98
CA GLY A 32 10.44 4.09 -7.23
C GLY A 32 9.67 4.61 -6.01
N VAL A 33 8.47 4.08 -5.72
CA VAL A 33 7.56 4.62 -4.69
C VAL A 33 7.16 3.55 -3.67
N GLU A 34 6.74 2.36 -4.10
CA GLU A 34 6.15 1.38 -3.19
C GLU A 34 6.63 -0.04 -3.49
N TYR A 35 7.07 -0.74 -2.44
CA TYR A 35 7.59 -2.09 -2.50
C TYR A 35 6.99 -2.94 -1.38
N ARG A 36 6.84 -4.23 -1.63
CA ARG A 36 6.37 -5.22 -0.66
C ARG A 36 7.43 -6.28 -0.46
N VAL A 37 7.85 -6.50 0.78
CA VAL A 37 8.81 -7.54 1.15
C VAL A 37 8.07 -8.64 1.89
N GLU A 38 7.98 -9.84 1.31
CA GLU A 38 7.29 -10.97 1.93
C GLU A 38 8.25 -11.90 2.67
N PHE A 39 7.88 -12.29 3.88
CA PHE A 39 8.69 -13.16 4.73
C PHE A 39 7.78 -14.05 5.59
N TRP A 40 8.39 -15.00 6.29
CA TRP A 40 7.69 -15.91 7.18
C TRP A 40 8.11 -15.64 8.62
N ALA A 41 7.15 -15.42 9.52
CA ALA A 41 7.38 -15.47 10.95
C ALA A 41 6.68 -16.71 11.50
N GLU A 42 7.44 -17.61 12.13
CA GLU A 42 7.01 -18.96 12.52
C GLU A 42 6.44 -19.77 11.33
N SER A 43 5.11 -19.80 11.19
CA SER A 43 4.38 -20.50 10.13
C SER A 43 3.35 -19.61 9.45
N ARG A 44 3.48 -18.29 9.61
CA ARG A 44 2.57 -17.29 9.02
C ARG A 44 3.32 -16.40 8.06
N ARG A 45 2.69 -16.18 6.91
CA ARG A 45 3.20 -15.28 5.87
C ARG A 45 2.91 -13.84 6.27
N MET A 46 3.94 -13.04 6.32
CA MET A 46 3.90 -11.62 6.64
C MET A 46 4.48 -10.80 5.49
N ALA A 47 4.24 -9.51 5.51
CA ALA A 47 4.85 -8.58 4.58
C ALA A 47 5.19 -7.25 5.24
N ILE A 48 6.31 -6.64 4.84
CA ILE A 48 6.59 -5.23 5.10
C ILE A 48 6.29 -4.45 3.81
N LEU A 49 5.38 -3.50 3.90
CA LEU A 49 5.14 -2.50 2.87
C LEU A 49 6.09 -1.33 3.08
N VAL A 50 6.89 -1.03 2.07
CA VAL A 50 7.91 0.02 2.05
C VAL A 50 7.41 1.15 1.16
N GLN A 51 7.15 2.30 1.74
CA GLN A 51 6.71 3.50 1.03
C GLN A 51 7.82 4.56 1.05
N LEU A 52 8.22 4.99 -0.13
CA LEU A 52 9.29 5.96 -0.37
C LEU A 52 8.67 7.29 -0.81
N GLY A 53 8.63 8.26 0.09
CA GLY A 53 8.16 9.62 -0.20
C GLY A 53 9.03 10.34 -1.25
N PRO A 54 8.57 11.46 -1.83
CA PRO A 54 9.26 12.16 -2.92
C PRO A 54 10.69 12.59 -2.56
N ASP A 55 10.93 12.95 -1.29
CA ASP A 55 12.22 13.42 -0.76
C ASP A 55 13.15 12.30 -0.26
N PHE A 56 12.75 11.03 -0.38
CA PHE A 56 13.62 9.90 -0.05
C PHE A 56 14.88 9.88 -0.95
N PRO A 57 16.11 9.72 -0.40
CA PRO A 57 16.42 9.28 0.97
C PRO A 57 16.74 10.39 1.99
N LEU A 58 16.51 11.68 1.69
CA LEU A 58 16.67 12.73 2.69
C LEU A 58 15.64 12.58 3.82
N GLU A 59 14.42 12.20 3.46
CA GLU A 59 13.40 11.78 4.41
C GLU A 59 13.44 10.26 4.58
N LYS A 60 13.19 9.79 5.82
CA LYS A 60 13.10 8.36 6.13
C LYS A 60 11.87 7.73 5.45
N PRO A 61 11.96 6.44 5.06
CA PRO A 61 10.83 5.75 4.46
C PRO A 61 9.72 5.50 5.49
N VAL A 62 8.52 5.22 5.00
CA VAL A 62 7.41 4.74 5.83
C VAL A 62 7.30 3.23 5.66
N LEU A 63 7.38 2.49 6.77
CA LEU A 63 7.28 1.04 6.78
C LEU A 63 6.00 0.61 7.50
N LEU A 64 5.23 -0.29 6.90
CA LEU A 64 4.04 -0.90 7.50
C LEU A 64 4.16 -2.42 7.47
N VAL A 65 3.72 -3.10 8.52
CA VAL A 65 3.64 -4.56 8.57
C VAL A 65 2.21 -5.02 8.28
N SER A 66 2.09 -6.09 7.50
CA SER A 66 0.81 -6.71 7.16
C SER A 66 0.90 -8.23 7.34
N PRO A 67 -0.07 -8.87 8.00
CA PRO A 67 -1.22 -8.27 8.70
C PRO A 67 -0.80 -7.48 9.96
N ASN A 68 -1.72 -6.72 10.56
CA ASN A 68 -1.43 -5.96 11.78
C ASN A 68 -1.09 -6.90 12.94
N VAL A 69 -0.01 -6.58 13.65
CA VAL A 69 0.51 -7.38 14.76
C VAL A 69 0.87 -6.49 15.95
N GLY A 70 0.81 -7.04 17.16
CA GLY A 70 1.28 -6.40 18.38
C GLY A 70 2.79 -6.62 18.54
N HIS A 71 3.57 -5.54 18.43
CA HIS A 71 5.01 -5.56 18.63
C HIS A 71 5.51 -4.22 19.19
N SER A 72 6.57 -4.22 19.98
CA SER A 72 7.14 -2.98 20.57
C SER A 72 7.63 -1.97 19.52
N TRP A 73 7.83 -2.41 18.27
CA TRP A 73 8.24 -1.55 17.15
C TRP A 73 7.10 -1.07 16.28
N VAL A 74 5.87 -1.56 16.50
CA VAL A 74 4.73 -1.36 15.61
C VAL A 74 3.61 -0.64 16.35
N ASP A 75 3.02 0.38 15.73
CA ASP A 75 1.88 1.10 16.29
C ASP A 75 0.54 0.39 16.01
N HIS A 76 -0.57 0.95 16.51
CA HIS A 76 -1.91 0.39 16.35
C HIS A 76 -2.38 0.29 14.89
N CYS A 77 -1.78 1.05 13.98
CA CYS A 77 -2.10 1.01 12.54
C CYS A 77 -1.20 0.06 11.76
N GLY A 78 -0.26 -0.65 12.40
CA GLY A 78 0.69 -1.52 11.73
C GLY A 78 1.92 -0.78 11.18
N ARG A 79 2.12 0.50 11.53
CA ARG A 79 3.30 1.27 11.10
C ARG A 79 4.47 0.98 12.02
N ILE A 80 5.64 0.78 11.45
CA ILE A 80 6.87 0.51 12.20
C ILE A 80 7.46 1.85 12.63
N THR A 81 7.52 2.11 13.93
CA THR A 81 7.89 3.42 14.49
C THR A 81 9.11 3.38 15.40
N ALA A 82 9.38 2.25 16.07
CA ALA A 82 10.46 2.14 17.07
C ALA A 82 11.64 1.24 16.66
N ALA A 83 11.68 0.74 15.42
CA ALA A 83 12.82 -0.03 14.94
C ALA A 83 14.10 0.84 14.91
N PRO A 84 15.20 0.47 15.60
CA PRO A 84 16.35 1.36 15.80
C PRO A 84 16.98 1.90 14.50
N GLY A 85 17.07 1.07 13.47
CA GLY A 85 17.61 1.46 12.16
C GLY A 85 16.71 2.43 11.39
N LEU A 86 15.40 2.41 11.65
CA LEU A 86 14.42 3.31 11.05
C LEU A 86 14.29 4.62 11.83
N VAL A 87 14.33 4.56 13.17
CA VAL A 87 14.30 5.75 14.05
C VAL A 87 15.49 6.65 13.74
N ASN A 88 16.68 6.07 13.61
CA ASN A 88 17.93 6.78 13.32
C ASN A 88 18.27 6.80 11.82
N PHE A 89 17.25 6.69 10.95
CA PHE A 89 17.48 6.68 9.52
C PHE A 89 18.03 8.03 9.03
N THR A 90 19.04 7.97 8.18
CA THR A 90 19.64 9.13 7.50
C THR A 90 19.78 8.81 6.02
N GLN A 91 20.06 9.82 5.18
CA GLN A 91 20.34 9.58 3.75
C GLN A 91 21.53 8.64 3.48
N HIS A 92 22.38 8.40 4.48
CA HIS A 92 23.54 7.51 4.41
C HIS A 92 23.28 6.12 5.02
N SER A 93 22.12 5.90 5.63
CA SER A 93 21.67 4.59 6.09
C SER A 93 21.49 3.64 4.91
N ASP A 94 21.38 2.34 5.17
CA ASP A 94 21.11 1.34 4.13
C ASP A 94 19.70 0.79 4.31
N LEU A 95 18.79 1.15 3.40
CA LEU A 95 17.38 0.75 3.45
C LEU A 95 17.22 -0.77 3.53
N GLY A 96 17.95 -1.50 2.68
CA GLY A 96 17.88 -2.96 2.66
C GLY A 96 18.29 -3.59 3.97
N ARG A 97 19.35 -3.11 4.62
CA ARG A 97 19.75 -3.60 5.95
C ARG A 97 18.75 -3.24 7.05
N VAL A 98 18.15 -2.06 6.98
CA VAL A 98 17.13 -1.65 7.95
C VAL A 98 15.91 -2.56 7.86
N VAL A 99 15.39 -2.81 6.65
CA VAL A 99 14.26 -3.72 6.45
C VAL A 99 14.62 -5.15 6.83
N HIS A 100 15.81 -5.63 6.45
CA HIS A 100 16.26 -6.98 6.80
C HIS A 100 16.38 -7.17 8.32
N ALA A 101 16.87 -6.17 9.05
CA ALA A 101 16.94 -6.22 10.51
C ALA A 101 15.56 -6.30 11.16
N ILE A 102 14.55 -5.65 10.57
CA ILE A 102 13.16 -5.71 11.02
C ILE A 102 12.55 -7.08 10.73
N VAL A 103 12.74 -7.61 9.51
CA VAL A 103 12.31 -8.97 9.16
C VAL A 103 12.91 -9.98 10.14
N ARG A 104 14.21 -9.90 10.39
CA ARG A 104 14.91 -10.78 11.33
C ARG A 104 14.40 -10.66 12.76
N GLU A 105 14.03 -9.46 13.20
CA GLU A 105 13.40 -9.27 14.51
C GLU A 105 12.09 -10.05 14.60
N PHE A 106 11.22 -9.95 13.59
CA PHE A 106 9.95 -10.67 13.57
C PHE A 106 10.12 -12.19 13.42
N GLU A 107 11.18 -12.65 12.76
CA GLU A 107 11.53 -14.08 12.69
C GLU A 107 12.04 -14.62 14.03
N LEU A 108 12.87 -13.85 14.75
CA LEU A 108 13.46 -14.26 16.02
C LEU A 108 12.50 -14.08 17.20
N ARG A 109 11.64 -13.06 17.14
CA ARG A 109 10.65 -12.70 18.15
C ARG A 109 9.30 -12.43 17.47
N PRO A 110 8.56 -13.52 17.16
CA PRO A 110 7.27 -13.44 16.50
C PRO A 110 6.30 -12.51 17.24
N PRO A 111 5.70 -11.54 16.55
CA PRO A 111 4.82 -10.56 17.20
C PRO A 111 3.46 -11.17 17.58
N ALA A 112 2.89 -10.69 18.68
CA ALA A 112 1.62 -11.22 19.21
C ALA A 112 0.46 -10.80 18.32
N TRP A 113 -0.44 -11.74 18.00
CA TRP A 113 -1.52 -11.49 17.06
C TRP A 113 -2.71 -10.84 17.77
N ILE A 114 -3.22 -9.76 17.18
CA ILE A 114 -4.46 -9.12 17.65
C ILE A 114 -5.61 -10.06 17.23
N GLY A 115 -5.96 -11.02 18.10
CA GLY A 115 -7.09 -11.94 17.90
C GLY A 115 -6.84 -13.43 18.20
N ASP A 116 -5.61 -13.87 18.51
CA ASP A 116 -5.38 -15.27 18.90
C ASP A 116 -5.63 -15.50 20.40
N SER A 117 -6.88 -15.83 20.72
CA SER A 117 -7.20 -16.58 21.93
C SER A 117 -6.78 -18.03 21.75
N THR A 118 -5.51 -18.36 21.99
CA THR A 118 -5.09 -19.74 22.26
C THR A 118 -4.30 -19.80 23.55
N SER A 119 -4.86 -20.53 24.51
CA SER A 119 -4.29 -20.77 25.82
C SER A 119 -2.94 -21.47 25.72
N SER A 120 -1.92 -20.94 26.40
CA SER A 120 -0.79 -21.71 26.91
C SER A 120 -0.21 -21.01 28.13
N THR A 121 0.14 -21.83 29.11
CA THR A 121 0.17 -21.58 30.54
C THR A 121 1.48 -20.94 31.02
N ILE A 122 1.36 -19.83 31.75
CA ILE A 122 2.08 -19.36 32.95
C ILE A 122 3.53 -19.86 33.17
N VAL A 123 4.51 -18.94 33.30
CA VAL A 123 5.33 -18.75 34.53
C VAL A 123 5.73 -17.28 34.71
N THR A 124 5.50 -16.84 35.94
CA THR A 124 5.76 -15.60 36.68
C THR A 124 7.16 -14.96 36.57
N ASN A 125 7.21 -13.62 36.55
CA ASN A 125 7.75 -12.81 37.65
C ASN A 125 7.56 -11.30 37.40
N ALA A 126 6.84 -10.64 38.30
CA ALA A 126 6.86 -9.19 38.53
C ALA A 126 7.99 -8.87 39.56
N PRO A 127 8.43 -7.61 39.80
CA PRO A 127 7.54 -6.46 40.05
C PRO A 127 7.97 -5.09 39.44
N ASN A 128 6.95 -4.21 39.35
CA ASN A 128 6.97 -2.73 39.40
C ASN A 128 7.65 -1.96 38.25
N GLU A 129 7.17 -0.84 37.71
CA GLU A 129 6.07 0.10 37.99
C GLU A 129 6.00 1.08 36.79
N ALA A 130 4.80 1.63 36.52
CA ALA A 130 4.48 2.87 35.77
C ALA A 130 4.73 2.91 34.22
N ASN A 131 3.86 3.44 33.35
CA ASN A 131 2.50 4.00 33.39
C ASN A 131 2.07 4.25 31.92
N SER A 132 0.76 4.30 31.64
CA SER A 132 0.06 4.79 30.42
C SER A 132 -0.46 3.74 29.42
N GLN A 133 -1.69 3.26 29.68
CA GLN A 133 -2.58 2.60 28.72
C GLN A 133 -3.62 3.61 28.19
N ALA A 134 -3.76 3.67 26.87
CA ALA A 134 -4.93 4.21 26.19
C ALA A 134 -5.93 3.06 25.93
N GLN A 135 -7.13 3.18 26.48
CA GLN A 135 -8.26 2.26 26.30
C GLN A 135 -9.14 2.71 25.13
N ALA A 136 -9.56 1.76 24.30
CA ALA A 136 -10.74 1.91 23.44
C ALA A 136 -12.03 1.80 24.28
N PRO A 137 -13.14 2.45 23.89
CA PRO A 137 -14.31 2.61 24.74
C PRO A 137 -15.21 1.38 24.64
N SER A 138 -14.94 0.37 25.47
CA SER A 138 -15.97 -0.58 25.88
C SER A 138 -16.73 0.03 27.06
N SER A 139 -17.78 0.80 26.77
CA SER A 139 -18.75 1.26 27.78
C SER A 139 -19.70 0.11 28.14
N THR A 140 -19.15 -0.95 28.70
CA THR A 140 -19.85 -1.74 29.71
C THR A 140 -19.08 -1.43 30.97
N GLN A 141 -19.49 -0.35 31.65
CA GLN A 141 -19.07 -0.21 33.03
C GLN A 141 -19.52 -1.48 33.73
N PRO A 142 -18.66 -2.22 34.44
CA PRO A 142 -19.19 -2.95 35.57
C PRO A 142 -19.83 -1.85 36.41
N LEU A 143 -21.16 -1.87 36.56
CA LEU A 143 -21.75 -1.18 37.70
C LEU A 143 -20.82 -1.52 38.84
N GLN A 144 -20.21 -0.49 39.45
CA GLN A 144 -19.71 -0.66 40.79
C GLN A 144 -20.84 -1.38 41.50
N GLN A 145 -20.58 -2.62 41.93
CA GLN A 145 -21.30 -3.13 43.07
C GLN A 145 -20.98 -2.11 44.15
N THR A 146 -21.79 -1.07 44.21
CA THR A 146 -21.97 -0.25 45.39
C THR A 146 -22.10 -1.29 46.47
N GLN A 147 -21.12 -1.29 47.35
CA GLN A 147 -21.10 -2.19 48.48
C GLN A 147 -22.53 -2.20 49.03
N LEU A 148 -23.21 -3.35 49.00
CA LEU A 148 -24.35 -3.60 49.88
C LEU A 148 -23.77 -3.72 51.30
N GLN A 149 -23.05 -2.67 51.73
CA GLN A 149 -22.71 -2.39 53.10
C GLN A 149 -24.05 -2.02 53.73
N GLN A 150 -24.62 -3.01 54.42
CA GLN A 150 -25.67 -2.87 55.43
C GLN A 150 -26.71 -1.80 55.08
N MET A 151 -27.82 -2.21 54.45
CA MET A 151 -29.03 -1.40 54.32
C MET A 151 -29.59 -1.06 55.72
N ILE A 152 -28.98 -0.08 56.36
CA ILE A 152 -29.57 0.68 57.44
C ILE A 152 -30.32 1.79 56.71
N PHE A 153 -31.62 1.89 56.93
CA PHE A 153 -32.44 3.00 56.47
C PHE A 153 -32.52 3.98 57.65
N PRO A 154 -31.55 4.89 57.83
CA PRO A 154 -31.60 5.88 58.90
C PRO A 154 -32.91 6.68 58.88
N GLU A 155 -33.51 6.84 57.70
CA GLU A 155 -34.82 7.46 57.48
C GLU A 155 -35.94 6.74 58.22
N LEU A 156 -35.87 5.41 58.42
CA LEU A 156 -36.87 4.65 59.22
C LEU A 156 -36.85 5.03 60.71
N ALA A 157 -35.72 5.51 61.23
CA ALA A 157 -35.59 5.92 62.63
C ALA A 157 -36.28 7.27 62.92
N GLU A 158 -36.60 8.04 61.88
CA GLU A 158 -37.24 9.35 61.99
C GLU A 158 -38.78 9.26 61.95
N LEU A 159 -39.34 8.11 61.57
CA LEU A 159 -40.79 7.89 61.53
C LEU A 159 -41.37 7.51 62.89
N SER A 160 -42.59 7.98 63.19
CA SER A 160 -43.33 7.58 64.39
C SER A 160 -43.83 6.13 64.30
N VAL A 161 -44.15 5.53 65.45
CA VAL A 161 -44.63 4.14 65.54
C VAL A 161 -45.90 3.91 64.71
N SER A 162 -46.81 4.90 64.67
CA SER A 162 -48.02 4.83 63.83
C SER A 162 -47.71 4.88 62.33
N GLU A 163 -46.69 5.63 61.91
CA GLU A 163 -46.28 5.73 60.52
C GLU A 163 -45.53 4.48 60.07
N LEU A 164 -44.70 3.91 60.94
CA LEU A 164 -44.05 2.60 60.73
C LEU A 164 -45.07 1.46 60.61
N GLN A 165 -46.12 1.46 61.43
CA GLN A 165 -47.23 0.50 61.31
C GLN A 165 -47.99 0.69 59.99
N ALA A 166 -48.26 1.93 59.60
CA ALA A 166 -48.91 2.22 58.33
C ALA A 166 -48.03 1.87 57.12
N LEU A 167 -46.70 1.97 57.22
CA LEU A 167 -45.77 1.48 56.22
C LEU A 167 -45.80 -0.06 56.16
N MET A 168 -45.81 -0.74 57.31
CA MET A 168 -45.84 -2.20 57.36
C MET A 168 -47.14 -2.76 56.73
N ASP A 169 -48.27 -2.12 57.01
CA ASP A 169 -49.60 -2.60 56.60
C ASP A 169 -49.99 -2.16 55.17
N ASN A 170 -49.32 -1.18 54.57
CA ASN A 170 -49.63 -0.66 53.24
C ASN A 170 -48.42 -0.78 52.28
N GLN A 171 -48.59 -1.55 51.20
CA GLN A 171 -47.54 -1.77 50.20
C GLN A 171 -47.25 -0.54 49.34
N ASP A 172 -48.27 0.26 49.01
CA ASP A 172 -48.10 1.46 48.18
C ASP A 172 -47.27 2.52 48.94
N ARG A 173 -47.51 2.66 50.25
CA ARG A 173 -46.70 3.54 51.11
C ARG A 173 -45.25 3.10 51.24
N ARG A 174 -44.99 1.79 51.17
CA ARG A 174 -43.61 1.27 51.14
C ARG A 174 -42.93 1.60 49.81
N ASN A 175 -43.62 1.43 48.69
CA ASN A 175 -43.07 1.76 47.38
C ASN A 175 -42.78 3.26 47.27
N GLU A 176 -43.71 4.11 47.71
CA GLU A 176 -43.53 5.57 47.74
C GLU A 176 -42.35 5.98 48.63
N PHE A 177 -42.21 5.36 49.80
CA PHE A 177 -41.05 5.58 50.67
C PHE A 177 -39.73 5.14 50.02
N LEU A 178 -39.72 3.98 49.34
CA LEU A 178 -38.55 3.48 48.63
C LEU A 178 -38.15 4.38 47.45
N GLU A 179 -39.10 4.92 46.69
CA GLU A 179 -38.87 5.90 45.62
C GLU A 179 -38.33 7.23 46.16
N GLN A 180 -38.66 7.58 47.41
CA GLN A 180 -38.14 8.79 48.06
C GLN A 180 -36.73 8.62 48.63
N LEU A 181 -36.21 7.39 48.73
CA LEU A 181 -34.86 7.16 49.22
C LEU A 181 -33.82 7.78 48.28
N PRO A 182 -32.76 8.39 48.84
CA PRO A 182 -31.70 9.03 48.05
C PRO A 182 -31.01 8.04 47.10
N VAL A 183 -30.89 6.77 47.51
CA VAL A 183 -30.31 5.70 46.68
C VAL A 183 -31.17 5.39 45.46
N SER A 184 -32.50 5.43 45.56
CA SER A 184 -33.39 5.18 44.42
C SER A 184 -33.29 6.32 43.41
N ARG A 185 -33.34 7.57 43.90
CA ARG A 185 -33.23 8.76 43.04
C ARG A 185 -31.89 8.86 42.33
N GLU A 186 -30.80 8.56 43.02
CA GLU A 186 -29.46 8.52 42.43
C GLU A 186 -29.37 7.45 41.32
N LEU A 187 -29.98 6.29 41.52
CA LEU A 187 -30.03 5.24 40.50
C LEU A 187 -30.87 5.65 39.29
N ASP A 188 -32.01 6.30 39.51
CA ASP A 188 -32.86 6.82 38.43
C ASP A 188 -32.15 7.93 37.64
N GLU A 189 -31.46 8.85 38.32
CA GLU A 189 -30.63 9.88 37.67
C GLU A 189 -29.48 9.26 36.85
N GLN A 190 -28.83 8.23 37.37
CA GLN A 190 -27.79 7.48 36.63
C GLN A 190 -28.38 6.75 35.42
N LEU A 191 -29.58 6.20 35.52
CA LEU A 191 -30.29 5.55 34.42
C LEU A 191 -30.62 6.56 33.31
N ASP A 192 -31.16 7.73 33.66
CA ASP A 192 -31.49 8.79 32.71
C ASP A 192 -30.24 9.36 32.01
N GLN A 193 -29.14 9.52 32.76
CA GLN A 193 -27.85 9.91 32.20
C GLN A 193 -27.31 8.84 31.23
N LEU A 194 -27.41 7.56 31.60
CA LEU A 194 -26.99 6.46 30.74
C LEU A 194 -27.85 6.39 29.46
N MET A 195 -29.16 6.59 29.59
CA MET A 195 -30.07 6.58 28.45
C MET A 195 -29.76 7.72 27.48
N THR A 196 -29.52 8.92 28.01
CA THR A 196 -29.12 10.10 27.22
C THR A 196 -27.78 9.90 26.53
N THR A 197 -26.79 9.31 27.22
CA THR A 197 -25.47 9.04 26.62
C THR A 197 -25.54 7.97 25.54
N VAL A 198 -26.31 6.91 25.73
CA VAL A 198 -26.55 5.88 24.70
C VAL A 198 -27.23 6.48 23.47
N GLU A 199 -28.24 7.33 23.66
CA GLU A 199 -28.94 7.98 22.55
C GLU A 199 -28.00 8.91 21.75
N ASN A 200 -27.19 9.72 22.45
CA ASN A 200 -26.22 10.60 21.82
C ASN A 200 -25.14 9.81 21.05
N LEU A 201 -24.63 8.72 21.64
CA LEU A 201 -23.67 7.84 20.98
C LEU A 201 -24.27 7.18 19.74
N ALA A 202 -25.53 6.74 19.80
CA ALA A 202 -26.22 6.18 18.64
C ALA A 202 -26.35 7.20 17.51
N LYS A 203 -26.72 8.45 17.83
CA LYS A 203 -26.81 9.56 16.87
C LYS A 203 -25.46 9.88 16.24
N GLU A 204 -24.40 9.99 17.05
CA GLU A 204 -23.05 10.27 16.57
C GLU A 204 -22.50 9.13 15.69
N ASN A 205 -22.75 7.88 16.07
CA ASN A 205 -22.37 6.71 15.27
C ASN A 205 -23.07 6.71 13.91
N LEU A 206 -24.35 7.06 13.86
CA LEU A 206 -25.10 7.16 12.60
C LEU A 206 -24.52 8.26 11.70
N GLU A 207 -24.16 9.41 12.27
CA GLU A 207 -23.53 10.50 11.53
C GLU A 207 -22.14 10.10 11.00
N LYS A 208 -21.32 9.44 11.82
CA LYS A 208 -20.01 8.91 11.41
C LYS A 208 -20.15 7.87 10.30
N GLN A 209 -21.13 6.98 10.38
CA GLN A 209 -21.41 5.99 9.34
C GLN A 209 -21.74 6.67 8.01
N SER A 210 -22.59 7.70 8.02
CA SER A 210 -22.94 8.47 6.82
C SER A 210 -21.70 9.09 6.17
N LYS A 211 -20.87 9.80 6.96
CA LYS A 211 -19.62 10.42 6.47
C LYS A 211 -18.62 9.39 5.95
N LEU A 212 -18.52 8.23 6.60
CA LEU A 212 -17.64 7.15 6.17
C LEU A 212 -18.09 6.55 4.84
N ASN A 213 -19.41 6.35 4.65
CA ASN A 213 -19.96 5.88 3.39
C ASN A 213 -19.74 6.89 2.26
N GLU A 214 -19.91 8.19 2.51
CA GLU A 214 -19.63 9.24 1.53
C GLU A 214 -18.15 9.26 1.13
N SER A 215 -17.24 9.23 2.10
CA SER A 215 -15.80 9.17 1.82
C SER A 215 -15.41 7.88 1.08
N HIS A 216 -16.02 6.74 1.42
CA HIS A 216 -15.78 5.48 0.73
C HIS A 216 -16.23 5.56 -0.73
N SER A 217 -17.43 6.10 -0.98
CA SER A 217 -17.96 6.30 -2.33
C SER A 217 -17.07 7.22 -3.17
N ALA A 218 -16.59 8.33 -2.58
CA ALA A 218 -15.69 9.25 -3.28
C ALA A 218 -14.33 8.61 -3.62
N CYS A 219 -13.78 7.79 -2.71
CA CYS A 219 -12.56 7.03 -2.96
C CYS A 219 -12.75 6.00 -4.08
N GLU A 220 -13.90 5.32 -4.10
CA GLU A 220 -14.25 4.34 -5.12
C GLU A 220 -14.37 4.98 -6.51
N GLU A 221 -15.07 6.11 -6.60
CA GLU A 221 -15.18 6.89 -7.85
C GLU A 221 -13.81 7.33 -8.34
N ARG A 222 -12.98 7.90 -7.47
CA ARG A 222 -11.63 8.34 -7.83
C ARG A 222 -10.74 7.18 -8.28
N ARG A 223 -10.87 6.01 -7.63
CA ARG A 223 -10.17 4.77 -8.03
C ARG A 223 -10.63 4.30 -9.40
N GLN A 224 -11.92 4.39 -9.70
CA GLN A 224 -12.46 4.02 -11.01
C GLN A 224 -11.88 4.92 -12.12
N ILE A 225 -11.88 6.24 -11.92
CA ILE A 225 -11.28 7.18 -12.87
C ILE A 225 -9.79 6.90 -13.07
N LEU A 226 -9.06 6.63 -11.98
CA LEU A 226 -7.64 6.28 -12.06
C LEU A 226 -7.41 5.03 -12.90
N ASN A 227 -8.23 3.99 -12.72
CA ASN A 227 -8.14 2.76 -13.48
C ASN A 227 -8.42 2.97 -14.97
N GLU A 228 -9.43 3.78 -15.31
CA GLU A 228 -9.75 4.12 -16.71
C GLU A 228 -8.60 4.86 -17.38
N VAL A 229 -8.05 5.89 -16.72
CA VAL A 229 -6.90 6.64 -17.22
C VAL A 229 -5.67 5.75 -17.35
N HIS A 230 -5.41 4.90 -16.35
CA HIS A 230 -4.29 3.97 -16.37
C HIS A 230 -4.39 2.99 -17.54
N SER A 231 -5.55 2.38 -17.77
CA SER A 231 -5.78 1.51 -18.93
C SER A 231 -5.49 2.22 -20.25
N SER A 232 -5.98 3.45 -20.41
CA SER A 232 -5.72 4.23 -21.63
C SER A 232 -4.24 4.57 -21.82
N TYR A 233 -3.53 4.83 -20.71
CA TYR A 233 -2.10 5.11 -20.71
C TYR A 233 -1.29 3.87 -21.08
N GLU A 234 -1.63 2.70 -20.54
CA GLU A 234 -0.97 1.44 -20.88
C GLU A 234 -1.16 1.09 -22.36
N GLU A 235 -2.38 1.23 -22.89
CA GLU A 235 -2.67 1.03 -24.32
C GLU A 235 -1.82 1.96 -25.21
N LEU A 236 -1.77 3.25 -24.85
CA LEU A 236 -0.96 4.23 -25.56
C LEU A 236 0.54 3.94 -25.42
N GLY A 237 0.98 3.48 -24.26
CA GLY A 237 2.35 3.07 -23.98
C GLY A 237 2.79 1.90 -24.84
N VAL A 238 1.95 0.87 -24.96
CA VAL A 238 2.19 -0.27 -25.87
C VAL A 238 2.25 0.19 -27.33
N HIS A 239 1.35 1.09 -27.74
CA HIS A 239 1.38 1.64 -29.10
C HIS A 239 2.66 2.45 -29.37
N PHE A 240 3.06 3.30 -28.42
CA PHE A 240 4.29 4.06 -28.49
C PHE A 240 5.51 3.15 -28.58
N GLN A 241 5.60 2.12 -27.73
CA GLN A 241 6.71 1.18 -27.75
C GLN A 241 6.82 0.45 -29.09
N ARG A 242 5.69 -0.03 -29.65
CA ARG A 242 5.68 -0.64 -30.99
C ARG A 242 6.20 0.31 -32.07
N LEU A 243 5.83 1.59 -32.01
CA LEU A 243 6.32 2.59 -32.96
C LEU A 243 7.81 2.89 -32.75
N ALA A 244 8.24 3.03 -31.50
CA ALA A 244 9.64 3.24 -31.13
C ALA A 244 10.50 2.08 -31.64
N ASP A 245 10.11 0.83 -31.36
CA ASP A 245 10.81 -0.39 -31.80
C ASP A 245 10.95 -0.43 -33.32
N ARG A 246 9.86 -0.17 -34.05
CA ARG A 246 9.86 -0.11 -35.53
C ARG A 246 10.75 1.00 -36.08
N ARG A 247 10.89 2.10 -35.36
CA ARG A 247 11.68 3.28 -35.75
C ARG A 247 13.09 3.27 -35.15
N THR A 248 13.49 2.21 -34.45
CA THR A 248 14.88 2.07 -34.01
C THR A 248 15.82 2.06 -35.21
N PRO A 249 17.04 2.62 -35.08
CA PRO A 249 18.02 2.59 -36.16
C PRO A 249 18.33 1.16 -36.65
N ALA A 250 18.32 0.18 -35.75
CA ALA A 250 18.50 -1.24 -36.08
C ALA A 250 17.34 -1.79 -36.93
N SER A 251 16.09 -1.48 -36.58
CA SER A 251 14.90 -1.85 -37.37
C SER A 251 14.90 -1.18 -38.75
N ILE A 252 15.28 0.10 -38.83
CA ILE A 252 15.39 0.83 -40.10
C ILE A 252 16.47 0.20 -41.00
N ARG A 253 17.62 -0.18 -40.43
CA ARG A 253 18.69 -0.89 -41.14
C ARG A 253 18.19 -2.23 -41.69
N GLU A 254 17.49 -3.02 -40.87
CA GLU A 254 16.95 -4.32 -41.32
C GLU A 254 15.89 -4.15 -42.42
N SER A 255 15.03 -3.14 -42.31
CA SER A 255 14.07 -2.77 -43.35
C SER A 255 14.76 -2.36 -44.66
N LEU A 256 15.83 -1.56 -44.58
CA LEU A 256 16.65 -1.21 -45.75
C LEU A 256 17.30 -2.44 -46.39
N ARG A 257 17.79 -3.38 -45.58
CA ARG A 257 18.37 -4.63 -46.06
C ARG A 257 17.33 -5.48 -46.81
N ALA A 258 16.14 -5.67 -46.22
CA ALA A 258 15.04 -6.37 -46.86
C ALA A 258 14.60 -5.69 -48.17
N ALA A 259 14.50 -4.35 -48.19
CA ALA A 259 14.15 -3.59 -49.38
C ALA A 259 15.24 -3.60 -50.47
N THR A 260 16.50 -3.86 -50.10
CA THR A 260 17.61 -4.08 -51.03
C THR A 260 17.48 -5.44 -51.69
N LEU A 261 17.33 -6.50 -50.89
CA LEU A 261 17.11 -7.86 -51.40
C LEU A 261 15.89 -7.94 -52.32
N HIS A 262 14.78 -7.32 -51.93
CA HIS A 262 13.59 -7.29 -52.76
C HIS A 262 13.79 -6.51 -54.06
N ALA A 263 14.58 -5.43 -54.07
CA ALA A 263 14.90 -4.71 -55.31
C ALA A 263 15.80 -5.53 -56.23
N ASP A 264 16.74 -6.30 -55.66
CA ASP A 264 17.58 -7.25 -56.40
C ASP A 264 16.74 -8.35 -57.02
N GLU A 265 15.88 -9.02 -56.25
CA GLU A 265 14.94 -10.02 -56.77
C GLU A 265 14.04 -9.45 -57.87
N GLN A 266 13.57 -8.21 -57.73
CA GLN A 266 12.80 -7.56 -58.79
C GLN A 266 13.62 -7.33 -60.06
N SER A 267 14.91 -6.97 -59.94
CA SER A 267 15.77 -6.83 -61.11
C SER A 267 16.03 -8.17 -61.81
N GLU A 268 16.20 -9.26 -61.04
CA GLU A 268 16.31 -10.61 -61.60
C GLU A 268 15.02 -11.02 -62.32
N ARG A 269 13.85 -10.76 -61.72
CA ARG A 269 12.56 -11.02 -62.39
C ARG A 269 12.42 -10.23 -63.70
N VAL A 270 12.85 -8.98 -63.75
CA VAL A 270 12.84 -8.17 -64.99
C VAL A 270 13.76 -8.80 -66.04
N ALA A 271 14.92 -9.32 -65.64
CA ALA A 271 15.81 -10.04 -66.56
C ALA A 271 15.18 -11.35 -67.06
N GLU A 272 14.52 -12.12 -66.20
CA GLU A 272 13.80 -13.34 -66.60
C GLU A 272 12.69 -13.06 -67.62
N HIS A 273 11.89 -12.01 -67.44
CA HIS A 273 10.82 -11.63 -68.39
C HIS A 273 11.37 -11.19 -69.75
N PHE A 274 12.56 -10.56 -69.77
CA PHE A 274 13.24 -10.25 -71.02
C PHE A 274 13.75 -11.52 -71.71
N LEU A 275 14.34 -12.44 -70.96
CA LEU A 275 14.83 -13.71 -71.51
C LEU A 275 13.71 -14.64 -72.01
N SER A 276 12.51 -14.57 -71.43
CA SER A 276 11.33 -15.30 -71.90
C SER A 276 10.68 -14.68 -73.15
N GLY A 277 11.11 -13.48 -73.56
CA GLY A 277 10.56 -12.75 -74.71
C GLY A 277 9.27 -12.00 -74.40
N GLU A 278 8.86 -11.91 -73.14
CA GLU A 278 7.67 -11.17 -72.68
C GLU A 278 7.91 -9.65 -72.62
N MET A 279 9.16 -9.20 -72.77
CA MET A 279 9.58 -7.81 -72.66
C MET A 279 10.53 -7.42 -73.80
N ASN A 280 10.37 -6.21 -74.35
CA ASN A 280 11.27 -5.68 -75.37
C ASN A 280 12.53 -5.01 -74.76
N LEU A 281 13.54 -4.76 -75.59
CA LEU A 281 14.84 -4.25 -75.13
C LEU A 281 14.74 -2.88 -74.45
N ASP A 282 13.97 -1.96 -75.04
CA ASP A 282 13.86 -0.59 -74.52
C ASP A 282 13.18 -0.58 -73.13
N GLN A 283 12.13 -1.38 -72.94
CA GLN A 283 11.46 -1.53 -71.64
C GLN A 283 12.36 -2.21 -70.62
N PHE A 284 13.09 -3.25 -71.04
CA PHE A 284 14.05 -3.94 -70.19
C PHE A 284 15.13 -3.01 -69.66
N LEU A 285 15.76 -2.21 -70.54
CA LEU A 285 16.83 -1.29 -70.14
C LEU A 285 16.34 -0.28 -69.11
N VAL A 286 15.15 0.30 -69.31
CA VAL A 286 14.57 1.26 -68.36
C VAL A 286 14.29 0.59 -67.02
N ASP A 287 13.57 -0.53 -66.99
CA ASP A 287 13.14 -1.16 -65.75
C ASP A 287 14.32 -1.79 -64.98
N TYR A 288 15.21 -2.49 -65.68
CA TYR A 288 16.35 -3.17 -65.07
C TYR A 288 17.33 -2.16 -64.45
N VAL A 289 17.70 -1.12 -65.20
CA VAL A 289 18.61 -0.08 -64.68
C VAL A 289 17.99 0.64 -63.49
N ASN A 290 16.69 0.97 -63.55
CA ASN A 290 16.00 1.61 -62.44
C ASN A 290 15.98 0.72 -61.18
N LYS A 291 15.64 -0.58 -61.31
CA LYS A 291 15.62 -1.51 -60.17
C LYS A 291 17.02 -1.72 -59.60
N ARG A 292 18.02 -1.87 -60.46
CA ARG A 292 19.41 -2.10 -60.04
C ARG A 292 20.03 -0.87 -59.38
N MET A 293 19.77 0.32 -59.93
CA MET A 293 20.14 1.59 -59.31
C MET A 293 19.52 1.73 -57.91
N MET A 294 18.21 1.44 -57.77
CA MET A 294 17.52 1.51 -56.48
C MET A 294 18.09 0.52 -55.45
N SER A 295 18.44 -0.70 -55.86
CA SER A 295 19.13 -1.65 -54.99
C SER A 295 20.48 -1.10 -54.52
N HIS A 296 21.33 -0.64 -55.44
CA HIS A 296 22.65 -0.11 -55.09
C HIS A 296 22.56 1.09 -54.14
N ILE A 297 21.63 2.02 -54.37
CA ILE A 297 21.41 3.17 -53.48
C ILE A 297 20.99 2.70 -52.08
N ARG A 298 20.07 1.73 -51.98
CA ARG A 298 19.63 1.19 -50.68
C ARG A 298 20.74 0.44 -49.96
N ARG A 299 21.53 -0.34 -50.69
CA ARG A 299 22.69 -1.05 -50.16
C ARG A 299 23.73 -0.09 -49.58
N MET A 300 24.12 0.94 -50.32
CA MET A 300 25.05 1.96 -49.81
C MET A 300 24.53 2.65 -48.54
N LYS A 301 23.22 2.96 -48.50
CA LYS A 301 22.58 3.55 -47.31
C LYS A 301 22.57 2.58 -46.14
N GLU A 302 22.30 1.30 -46.36
CA GLU A 302 22.33 0.24 -45.35
C GLU A 302 23.74 0.05 -44.78
N GLU A 303 24.75 -0.03 -45.65
CA GLU A 303 26.15 -0.19 -45.25
C GLU A 303 26.63 1.03 -44.43
N LYS A 304 26.25 2.24 -44.85
CA LYS A 304 26.61 3.47 -44.13
C LYS A 304 25.94 3.55 -42.76
N LEU A 305 24.65 3.25 -42.68
CA LEU A 305 23.91 3.20 -41.41
C LEU A 305 24.50 2.12 -40.48
N SER A 306 24.86 0.96 -41.02
CA SER A 306 25.51 -0.12 -40.28
C SER A 306 26.85 0.32 -39.68
N GLN A 307 27.65 1.07 -40.45
CA GLN A 307 28.91 1.63 -39.96
C GLN A 307 28.65 2.60 -38.81
N GLN A 308 27.75 3.58 -39.00
CA GLN A 308 27.41 4.56 -37.96
C GLN A 308 26.91 3.90 -36.67
N LEU A 309 26.11 2.84 -36.78
CA LEU A 309 25.63 2.11 -35.61
C LEU A 309 26.75 1.37 -34.86
N ARG A 310 27.69 0.76 -35.58
CA ARG A 310 28.87 0.14 -34.95
C ARG A 310 29.74 1.17 -34.25
N ASP A 311 29.92 2.34 -34.86
CA ASP A 311 30.72 3.42 -34.29
C ASP A 311 30.06 3.98 -33.01
N LEU A 312 28.74 4.13 -33.01
CA LEU A 312 27.97 4.55 -31.82
C LEU A 312 28.09 3.52 -30.67
N LEU A 313 27.90 2.24 -30.98
CA LEU A 313 28.06 1.17 -29.99
C LEU A 313 29.48 1.14 -29.42
N ARG A 314 30.50 1.36 -30.25
CA ARG A 314 31.90 1.44 -29.82
C ARG A 314 32.17 2.67 -28.94
N ALA A 315 31.44 3.77 -29.16
CA ALA A 315 31.50 4.98 -28.36
C ALA A 315 30.71 4.89 -27.04
N GLY A 316 30.04 3.77 -26.77
CA GLY A 316 29.29 3.53 -25.54
C GLY A 316 27.89 4.15 -25.50
N TYR A 317 27.34 4.48 -26.67
CA TYR A 317 25.97 4.96 -26.86
C TYR A 317 25.06 3.87 -27.40
#